data_AF-A0A7V9QF94-F1
#
_entry.id   AF-A0A7V9QF94-F1
#
_cell.length_a   1.000
_cell.length_b   1.000
_cell.length_c   1.000
_cell.angle_alpha   90.00
_cell.angle_beta   90.00
_cell.angle_gamma   90.00
#
_symmetry.space_group_name_H-M   'P 1'
#
loop_
_entity.id
_entity.type
_entity.pdbx_description
1 polymer ?
#
loop_
_entity_poly.entity_id
_entity_poly.type
_entity_poly.pdbx_seq_one_letter_code
_entity_poly.pdbx_strand_id
1 'polypeptide(L)'
;MPPTDNLLFYGDNLDVLRRHIAGESVDLVYLDPPFKSDQSYNVLFREQDGSRSEAQIKAFDDTWQWDQGAAAAYHETVEAGGKVSEVMQAFRLFLGDSDMLAYLAMMAPRLVELRRVLKDNGSLYLHCDPTASHYLK
;
A
#
# COMPACT_ATOMS: atom_id res chain seq x y z
N MET A 1 -3.52 -29.60 -6.24
CA MET A 1 -3.36 -28.81 -7.48
C MET A 1 -3.06 -27.39 -7.07
N PRO A 2 -2.12 -26.68 -7.72
CA PRO A 2 -2.08 -25.23 -7.58
C PRO A 2 -3.44 -24.65 -8.04
N PRO A 3 -3.89 -23.50 -7.51
CA PRO A 3 -5.10 -22.85 -8.00
C PRO A 3 -5.00 -22.70 -9.51
N THR A 4 -6.01 -23.17 -10.26
CA THR A 4 -6.00 -23.15 -11.73
C THR A 4 -6.40 -21.79 -12.32
N ASP A 5 -6.92 -20.88 -11.49
CA ASP A 5 -7.44 -19.59 -11.92
C ASP A 5 -6.58 -18.46 -11.37
N ASN A 6 -6.08 -17.62 -12.27
CA ASN A 6 -5.46 -16.34 -11.92
C ASN A 6 -6.57 -15.30 -11.71
N LEU A 7 -6.53 -14.58 -10.60
CA LEU A 7 -7.51 -13.54 -10.26
C LEU A 7 -6.86 -12.15 -10.34
N LEU A 8 -7.57 -11.21 -10.94
CA LEU A 8 -7.23 -9.79 -10.93
C LEU A 8 -8.35 -9.02 -10.23
N PHE A 9 -7.99 -8.30 -9.17
CA PHE A 9 -8.92 -7.42 -8.44
C PHE A 9 -8.67 -5.97 -8.83
N TYR A 10 -9.74 -5.19 -8.96
CA TYR A 10 -9.69 -3.76 -9.22
C TYR A 10 -10.27 -2.99 -8.02
N GLY A 11 -9.51 -2.04 -7.47
CA GLY A 11 -9.90 -1.23 -6.32
C GLY A 11 -8.72 -0.92 -5.40
N ASP A 12 -9.02 -0.34 -4.23
CA ASP A 12 -8.01 -0.13 -3.20
C ASP A 12 -7.55 -1.48 -2.63
N ASN A 13 -6.23 -1.67 -2.53
CA ASN A 13 -5.67 -2.97 -2.13
C ASN A 13 -5.96 -3.35 -0.68
N LEU A 14 -6.10 -2.38 0.24
CA LEU A 14 -6.41 -2.67 1.64
C LEU A 14 -7.80 -3.28 1.75
N ASP A 15 -8.73 -2.68 1.00
CA ASP A 15 -10.10 -3.13 0.92
C ASP A 15 -10.24 -4.52 0.29
N VAL A 16 -9.52 -4.76 -0.81
CA VAL A 16 -9.45 -6.06 -1.48
C VAL A 16 -8.90 -7.13 -0.53
N LEU A 17 -7.79 -6.86 0.15
CA LEU A 17 -7.18 -7.78 1.10
C LEU A 17 -8.19 -8.17 2.19
N ARG A 18 -8.89 -7.20 2.77
CA ARG A 18 -9.87 -7.41 3.86
C ARG A 18 -11.08 -8.24 3.45
N ARG A 19 -11.64 -7.99 2.26
CA ARG A 19 -12.92 -8.60 1.86
C ARG A 19 -12.79 -9.88 1.06
N HIS A 20 -11.71 -10.03 0.30
CA HIS A 20 -11.64 -11.06 -0.73
C HIS A 20 -10.53 -12.08 -0.50
N ILE A 21 -9.55 -11.80 0.36
CA ILE A 21 -8.42 -12.69 0.59
C ILE A 21 -8.48 -13.28 2.00
N ALA A 22 -8.56 -14.61 2.05
CA ALA A 22 -8.59 -15.35 3.30
C ALA A 22 -7.30 -15.17 4.11
N GLY A 23 -7.39 -15.36 5.43
CA GLY A 23 -6.20 -15.43 6.29
C GLY A 23 -5.38 -16.67 5.96
N GLU A 24 -4.06 -16.59 6.15
CA GLU A 24 -3.14 -17.73 5.99
C GLU A 24 -3.32 -18.52 4.68
N SER A 25 -3.69 -17.83 3.59
CA SER A 25 -3.95 -18.46 2.29
C SER A 25 -2.85 -18.24 1.26
N VAL A 26 -1.97 -17.27 1.49
CA VAL A 26 -0.95 -16.83 0.54
C VAL A 26 0.43 -17.36 0.94
N ASP A 27 1.12 -18.03 0.01
CA ASP A 27 2.49 -18.53 0.21
C ASP A 27 3.55 -17.44 -0.04
N LEU A 28 3.27 -16.50 -0.94
CA LEU A 28 4.22 -15.47 -1.36
C LEU A 28 3.51 -14.17 -1.68
N VAL A 29 3.96 -13.09 -1.06
CA VAL A 29 3.57 -11.71 -1.39
C VAL A 29 4.77 -11.00 -2.01
N TYR A 30 4.54 -10.32 -3.14
CA TYR A 30 5.46 -9.33 -3.70
C TYR A 30 4.76 -7.99 -3.80
N LEU A 31 5.41 -6.91 -3.38
CA LEU A 31 4.89 -5.56 -3.53
C LEU A 31 6.03 -4.56 -3.83
N ASP A 32 5.68 -3.59 -4.67
CA ASP A 32 6.55 -2.50 -5.10
C ASP A 32 5.78 -1.16 -4.95
N PRO A 33 5.53 -0.72 -3.71
CA PRO A 33 4.75 0.49 -3.45
C PRO A 33 5.54 1.74 -3.87
N PRO A 34 4.87 2.73 -4.50
CA PRO A 34 5.51 3.99 -4.88
C PRO A 34 5.95 4.74 -3.62
N PHE A 35 7.15 5.33 -3.64
CA PHE A 35 7.66 6.10 -2.52
C PHE A 35 8.13 7.50 -2.93
N LYS A 36 9.07 7.59 -3.88
CA LYS A 36 9.60 8.88 -4.34
C LYS A 36 10.47 8.77 -5.60
N SER A 37 9.85 8.50 -6.74
CA SER A 37 10.54 8.35 -8.03
C SER A 37 10.59 9.62 -8.88
N ASP A 38 9.94 10.72 -8.46
CA ASP A 38 9.69 11.92 -9.30
C ASP A 38 8.99 11.58 -10.64
N GLN A 39 8.33 10.42 -10.75
CA GLN A 39 7.70 9.94 -11.98
C GLN A 39 6.18 10.02 -11.88
N SER A 40 5.54 10.74 -12.80
CA SER A 40 4.10 10.67 -13.02
C SER A 40 3.77 9.46 -13.90
N TYR A 41 3.17 8.42 -13.33
CA TYR A 41 2.71 7.27 -14.10
C TYR A 41 1.36 7.59 -14.76
N ASN A 42 1.40 7.88 -16.07
CA ASN A 42 0.20 7.98 -16.90
C ASN A 42 -0.10 6.60 -17.47
N VAL A 43 -1.18 5.95 -17.02
CA VAL A 43 -1.66 4.73 -17.69
C VAL A 43 -2.36 5.16 -18.98
N LEU A 44 -1.71 4.96 -20.12
CA LEU A 44 -2.26 5.23 -21.44
C LEU A 44 -3.22 4.10 -21.83
N PHE A 45 -4.52 4.24 -21.54
CA PHE A 45 -5.54 3.44 -22.21
C PHE A 45 -5.74 4.01 -23.63
N ARG A 46 -5.19 3.32 -24.65
CA ARG A 46 -5.47 3.63 -26.06
C ARG A 46 -6.68 2.80 -26.50
N GLU A 47 -7.84 3.44 -26.62
CA GLU A 47 -8.97 2.83 -27.33
C GLU A 47 -8.65 2.74 -28.84
N GLN A 48 -9.06 1.65 -29.49
CA GLN A 48 -8.71 1.35 -30.88
C GLN A 48 -9.30 2.33 -31.92
N ASP A 49 -10.15 3.28 -31.51
CA ASP A 49 -10.90 4.16 -32.41
C ASP A 49 -10.28 5.56 -32.58
N GLY A 50 -9.07 5.80 -32.06
CA GLY A 50 -8.34 7.07 -32.30
C GLY A 50 -8.96 8.32 -31.65
N SER A 51 -10.07 8.18 -30.92
CA SER A 51 -10.58 9.21 -30.01
C SER A 51 -9.61 9.34 -28.82
N ARG A 52 -9.14 10.56 -28.56
CA ARG A 52 -8.38 10.87 -27.35
C ARG A 52 -9.35 10.80 -26.17
N SER A 53 -9.35 9.70 -25.43
CA SER A 53 -10.06 9.62 -24.17
C SER A 53 -9.48 10.66 -23.20
N GLU A 54 -10.35 11.50 -22.63
CA GLU A 54 -10.03 12.41 -21.52
C GLU A 54 -9.58 11.64 -20.26
N ALA A 55 -9.72 10.31 -20.25
CA ALA A 55 -9.20 9.43 -19.22
C ALA A 55 -7.68 9.20 -19.38
N GLN A 56 -6.89 10.27 -19.41
CA GLN A 56 -5.56 10.22 -18.80
C GLN A 56 -5.79 10.09 -17.29
N ILE A 57 -6.14 8.89 -16.85
CA ILE A 57 -6.28 8.59 -15.43
C ILE A 57 -4.86 8.68 -14.89
N LYS A 58 -4.58 9.77 -14.18
CA LYS A 58 -3.40 9.92 -13.34
C LYS A 58 -3.36 8.70 -12.44
N ALA A 59 -2.48 7.74 -12.71
CA ALA A 59 -2.61 6.41 -12.11
C ALA A 59 -2.32 6.48 -10.60
N PHE A 60 -1.36 7.33 -10.23
CA PHE A 60 -1.05 7.77 -8.87
C PHE A 60 0.01 8.88 -8.97
N ASP A 61 -0.04 9.90 -8.10
CA ASP A 61 1.10 10.79 -7.89
C ASP A 61 2.02 10.13 -6.87
N ASP A 62 3.31 10.00 -7.20
CA ASP A 62 4.35 9.54 -6.26
C ASP A 62 4.79 10.68 -5.31
N THR A 63 3.82 11.50 -4.89
CA THR A 63 4.00 12.66 -4.03
C THR A 63 3.11 12.47 -2.82
N TRP A 64 3.66 11.84 -1.78
CA TRP A 64 2.99 11.69 -0.51
C TRP A 64 2.85 13.05 0.16
N GLN A 65 1.67 13.32 0.71
CA GLN A 65 1.41 14.50 1.52
C GLN A 65 0.56 14.09 2.71
N TRP A 66 0.79 14.74 3.85
CA TRP A 66 -0.08 14.55 5.00
C TRP A 66 -1.45 15.19 4.74
N ASP A 67 -2.37 14.38 4.21
CA ASP A 67 -3.74 14.75 3.90
C ASP A 67 -4.76 14.07 4.83
N GLN A 68 -6.05 14.25 4.56
CA GLN A 68 -7.11 13.63 5.36
C GLN A 68 -7.11 12.11 5.25
N GLY A 69 -6.69 11.54 4.11
CA GLY A 69 -6.62 10.10 3.91
C GLY A 69 -5.51 9.47 4.75
N ALA A 70 -4.31 10.05 4.72
CA ALA A 70 -3.19 9.65 5.56
C ALA A 70 -3.52 9.79 7.05
N ALA A 71 -4.14 10.90 7.45
CA ALA A 71 -4.56 11.11 8.84
C ALA A 71 -5.59 10.07 9.30
N ALA A 72 -6.56 9.71 8.45
CA ALA A 72 -7.55 8.68 8.75
C ALA A 72 -6.91 7.28 8.87
N ALA A 73 -6.04 6.90 7.93
CA ALA A 73 -5.33 5.62 7.96
C ALA A 73 -4.39 5.50 9.17
N TYR A 74 -3.75 6.61 9.55
CA TYR A 74 -2.98 6.71 10.78
C TYR A 74 -3.86 6.45 12.00
N HIS A 75 -5.00 7.14 12.09
CA HIS A 75 -5.89 7.04 13.23
C HIS A 75 -6.44 5.63 13.39
N GLU A 76 -6.93 5.02 12.30
CA GLU A 76 -7.39 3.63 12.28
C GLU A 76 -6.31 2.67 12.81
N THR A 77 -5.07 2.84 12.35
CA THR A 77 -3.94 2.02 12.81
C THR A 77 -3.63 2.22 14.29
N VAL A 78 -3.73 3.45 14.78
CA VAL A 78 -3.48 3.76 16.19
C VAL A 78 -4.58 3.20 17.09
N GLU A 79 -5.85 3.35 16.69
CA GLU A 79 -7.02 2.84 17.43
C GLU A 79 -7.06 1.31 17.48
N ALA A 80 -6.58 0.63 16.44
CA ALA A 80 -6.44 -0.83 16.44
C ALA A 80 -5.48 -1.35 17.54
N GLY A 81 -4.58 -0.49 18.03
CA GLY A 81 -3.69 -0.79 19.15
C GLY A 81 -2.54 -1.76 18.81
N GLY A 82 -1.86 -2.23 19.85
CA GLY A 82 -0.72 -3.13 19.73
C GLY A 82 0.57 -2.46 19.23
N LYS A 83 1.56 -3.29 18.88
CA LYS A 83 2.93 -2.82 18.57
C LYS A 83 2.99 -1.86 17.38
N VAL A 84 2.16 -2.07 16.36
CA VAL A 84 2.13 -1.20 15.17
C VAL A 84 1.61 0.19 15.56
N SER A 85 0.58 0.27 16.41
CA SER A 85 0.08 1.54 16.97
C SER A 85 1.17 2.28 17.74
N GLU A 86 1.92 1.59 18.61
CA GLU A 86 3.01 2.18 19.40
C GLU A 86 4.11 2.76 18.49
N VAL A 87 4.52 2.02 17.46
CA VAL A 87 5.53 2.46 16.50
C VAL A 87 5.04 3.64 15.66
N MET A 88 3.78 3.62 15.21
CA MET A 88 3.20 4.73 14.45
C MET A 88 3.10 6.01 15.29
N GLN A 89 2.75 5.90 16.58
CA GLN A 89 2.79 7.03 17.51
C GLN A 89 4.20 7.59 17.69
N ALA A 90 5.21 6.72 17.83
CA ALA A 90 6.61 7.15 17.89
C ALA A 90 7.03 7.85 16.59
N PHE A 91 6.75 7.29 15.42
CA PHE A 91 7.08 7.93 14.14
C PHE A 91 6.44 9.30 13.99
N ARG A 92 5.19 9.48 14.43
CA ARG A 92 4.55 10.80 14.40
C ARG A 92 5.26 11.81 15.31
N LEU A 93 5.72 11.38 16.48
CA LEU A 93 6.49 12.24 17.39
C LEU A 93 7.83 12.69 16.77
N PHE A 94 8.52 11.80 16.06
CA PHE A 94 9.83 12.10 15.47
C PHE A 94 9.77 12.82 14.13
N LEU A 95 8.81 12.47 13.28
CA LEU A 95 8.73 12.95 11.89
C LEU A 95 7.75 14.12 11.73
N GLY A 96 6.82 14.31 12.68
CA GLY A 96 5.68 15.19 12.50
C GLY A 96 4.79 14.77 11.32
N ASP A 97 3.84 15.64 10.99
CA ASP A 97 2.88 15.46 9.89
C ASP A 97 3.58 15.71 8.52
N SER A 98 4.51 14.81 8.18
CA SER A 98 5.38 14.87 6.99
C SER A 98 4.97 13.88 5.90
N ASP A 99 5.51 14.06 4.69
CA ASP A 99 5.31 13.13 3.55
C ASP A 99 5.71 11.68 3.91
N MET A 100 6.80 11.52 4.69
CA MET A 100 7.21 10.20 5.17
C MET A 100 6.18 9.61 6.12
N LEU A 101 5.64 10.38 7.07
CA LEU A 101 4.60 9.88 7.95
C LEU A 101 3.32 9.55 7.17
N ALA A 102 2.98 10.34 6.15
CA ALA A 102 1.83 10.07 5.28
C ALA A 102 1.98 8.73 4.56
N TYR A 103 3.16 8.47 4.00
CA TYR A 103 3.49 7.18 3.40
C TYR A 103 3.37 6.03 4.40
N LEU A 104 3.97 6.16 5.59
CA LEU A 104 3.91 5.14 6.63
C LEU A 104 2.49 4.89 7.12
N ALA A 105 1.67 5.94 7.26
CA ALA A 105 0.26 5.83 7.63
C ALA A 105 -0.54 5.04 6.60
N MET A 106 -0.23 5.20 5.31
CA MET A 106 -0.89 4.44 4.25
C MET A 106 -0.35 3.01 4.15
N MET A 107 0.95 2.79 4.37
CA MET A 107 1.56 1.45 4.27
C MET A 107 1.24 0.54 5.47
N ALA A 108 1.21 1.08 6.69
CA ALA A 108 1.03 0.29 7.91
C ALA A 108 -0.20 -0.64 7.89
N PRO A 109 -1.43 -0.17 7.62
CA PRO A 109 -2.60 -1.07 7.61
C PRO A 109 -2.50 -2.13 6.51
N ARG A 110 -1.87 -1.79 5.37
CA ARG A 110 -1.66 -2.73 4.25
C ARG A 110 -0.69 -3.83 4.64
N LEU A 111 0.42 -3.51 5.31
CA LEU A 111 1.38 -4.51 5.78
C LEU A 111 0.79 -5.42 6.86
N VAL A 112 -0.08 -4.89 7.73
CA VAL A 112 -0.83 -5.71 8.70
C VAL A 112 -1.74 -6.71 7.99
N GLU A 113 -2.50 -6.27 6.98
CA GLU A 113 -3.36 -7.17 6.20
C GLU A 113 -2.55 -8.17 5.37
N LEU A 114 -1.43 -7.75 4.79
CA LEU A 114 -0.51 -8.66 4.10
C LEU A 114 0.04 -9.74 5.03
N ARG A 115 0.35 -9.38 6.29
CA ARG A 115 0.73 -10.37 7.32
C ARG A 115 -0.42 -11.32 7.65
N ARG A 116 -1.67 -10.84 7.71
CA ARG A 116 -2.85 -11.69 7.98
C ARG A 116 -3.07 -12.74 6.88
N VAL A 117 -2.94 -12.36 5.62
CA VAL A 117 -3.20 -13.26 4.48
C VAL A 117 -2.06 -14.24 4.23
N LEU A 118 -0.85 -13.94 4.68
CA LEU A 118 0.30 -14.82 4.58
C LEU A 118 0.17 -16.02 5.50
N LYS A 119 0.54 -17.20 5.00
CA LYS A 119 0.75 -18.40 5.81
C LYS A 119 1.90 -18.20 6.78
N ASP A 120 1.94 -19.00 7.84
CA ASP A 120 3.04 -19.01 8.82
C ASP A 120 4.43 -19.21 8.18
N ASN A 121 4.51 -19.99 7.11
CA ASN A 121 5.72 -20.25 6.33
C ASN A 121 5.81 -19.41 5.04
N GLY A 122 4.91 -18.45 4.86
CA GLY A 122 4.87 -17.58 3.70
C GLY A 122 5.96 -16.52 3.73
N SER A 123 6.34 -16.03 2.56
CA SER A 123 7.36 -14.97 2.42
C SER A 123 6.76 -13.67 1.88
N LEU A 124 7.27 -12.53 2.35
CA LEU A 124 6.94 -11.20 1.83
C LEU A 124 8.21 -10.56 1.27
N TYR A 125 8.15 -10.16 0.00
CA TYR A 125 9.18 -9.39 -0.68
C TYR A 125 8.64 -7.99 -0.95
N LEU A 126 9.20 -7.02 -0.22
CA LEU A 126 8.85 -5.61 -0.35
C LEU A 126 10.02 -4.89 -1.00
N HIS A 127 9.80 -4.41 -2.23
CA HIS A 127 10.72 -3.48 -2.86
C HIS A 127 10.58 -2.12 -2.16
N CYS A 128 11.71 -1.52 -1.80
CA CYS A 128 11.73 -0.23 -1.12
C CYS A 128 12.90 0.60 -1.63
N ASP A 129 12.62 1.87 -1.92
CA ASP A 129 13.65 2.88 -2.08
C ASP A 129 14.52 2.96 -0.80
N PRO A 130 15.84 3.20 -0.91
CA PRO A 130 16.73 3.33 0.24
C PRO A 130 16.22 4.27 1.31
N THR A 131 15.55 5.37 0.92
CA THR A 131 15.02 6.41 1.81
C THR A 131 13.91 5.90 2.73
N ALA A 132 13.01 5.05 2.20
CA ALA A 132 11.90 4.46 2.96
C ALA A 132 12.30 3.17 3.69
N SER A 133 13.32 2.47 3.17
CA SER A 133 13.70 1.14 3.64
C SER A 133 14.01 1.05 5.15
N HIS A 134 14.45 2.15 5.76
CA HIS A 134 14.76 2.22 7.19
C HIS A 134 13.53 2.23 8.09
N TYR A 135 12.40 2.69 7.59
CA TYR A 135 11.15 2.84 8.35
C TYR A 135 10.22 1.63 8.20
N LEU A 136 10.44 0.81 7.17
CA LEU A 136 9.61 -0.35 6.82
C LEU A 136 10.22 -1.71 7.21
N LYS A 137 11.44 -1.73 7.75
CA LYS A 137 12.09 -2.92 8.33
C LYS A 137 11.65 -3.11 9.78
#